data_AF-A0A949N970-F1
#
_entry.id   AF-A0A949N970-F1
#
_cell.length_a   1.000
_cell.length_b   1.000
_cell.length_c   1.000
_cell.angle_alpha   90.00
_cell.angle_beta   90.00
_cell.angle_gamma   90.00
#
_symmetry.space_group_name_H-M   'P 1'
#
loop_
_entity.id
_entity.type
_entity.pdbx_description
1 polymer ?
#
loop_
_entity_poly.entity_id
_entity_poly.type
_entity_poly.pdbx_seq_one_letter_code
_entity_poly.pdbx_strand_id
1 'polypeptide(L)'
;MTSLKLTAFEAETLLRGAVIFKFEGDESADTFAGSPFSAGSLKSLLASIVATHTEEGRPGRAEAWRETYRLAGNISRWEWVAKRTTSHPRWNSLTESEKRAWTEVLAAPYRLEDGDHERLC
;
A
#
# COMPACT_ATOMS: atom_id res chain seq x y z
N MET A 1 -7.95 -24.89 11.59
CA MET A 1 -7.67 -23.44 11.69
C MET A 1 -8.92 -22.69 11.30
N THR A 2 -9.58 -22.06 12.25
CA THR A 2 -10.77 -21.23 12.00
C THR A 2 -10.32 -19.98 11.27
N SER A 3 -10.73 -19.83 10.00
CA SER A 3 -10.47 -18.61 9.24
C SER A 3 -11.20 -17.46 9.93
N LEU A 4 -10.45 -16.47 10.41
CA LEU A 4 -11.02 -15.26 11.01
C LEU A 4 -11.70 -14.47 9.90
N LYS A 5 -13.03 -14.53 9.80
CA LYS A 5 -13.79 -13.70 8.87
C LYS A 5 -13.99 -12.33 9.49
N LEU A 6 -13.19 -11.35 9.07
CA LEU A 6 -13.46 -9.95 9.33
C LEU A 6 -14.72 -9.53 8.59
N THR A 7 -15.58 -8.75 9.23
CA THR A 7 -16.62 -7.98 8.54
C THR A 7 -15.98 -6.93 7.63
N ALA A 8 -16.74 -6.43 6.65
CA ALA A 8 -16.28 -5.34 5.79
C ALA A 8 -15.76 -4.15 6.62
N PHE A 9 -16.52 -3.76 7.65
CA PHE A 9 -16.17 -2.65 8.53
C PHE A 9 -14.87 -2.87 9.31
N GLU A 10 -14.65 -4.08 9.84
CA GLU A 10 -13.40 -4.42 10.56
C GLU A 10 -12.20 -4.40 9.61
N ALA A 11 -12.37 -4.94 8.40
CA ALA A 11 -11.31 -4.90 7.37
C ALA A 11 -10.99 -3.46 6.94
N GLU A 12 -12.00 -2.63 6.69
CA GLU A 12 -11.86 -1.21 6.37
C GLU A 12 -11.11 -0.45 7.47
N THR A 13 -11.47 -0.70 8.74
CA THR A 13 -10.85 -0.07 9.91
C THR A 13 -9.41 -0.52 10.08
N LEU A 14 -9.14 -1.83 9.95
CA LEU A 14 -7.80 -2.39 10.05
C LEU A 14 -6.89 -1.83 8.96
N LEU A 15 -7.36 -1.71 7.72
CA LEU A 15 -6.55 -1.16 6.62
C LEU A 15 -6.18 0.30 6.90
N ARG A 16 -7.15 1.12 7.31
CA ARG A 16 -6.89 2.53 7.65
C ARG A 16 -5.88 2.66 8.79
N GLY A 17 -6.06 1.89 9.86
CA GLY A 17 -5.13 1.89 10.99
C GLY A 17 -3.72 1.46 10.58
N ALA A 18 -3.59 0.42 9.76
CA ALA A 18 -2.30 -0.06 9.29
C ALA A 18 -1.61 0.92 8.34
N VAL A 19 -2.38 1.66 7.53
CA VAL A 19 -1.86 2.73 6.67
C VAL A 19 -1.37 3.90 7.52
N ILE A 20 -2.14 4.34 8.52
CA ILE A 20 -1.69 5.38 9.45
C ILE A 20 -0.41 4.94 10.15
N PHE A 21 -0.38 3.72 10.70
CA PHE A 21 0.81 3.17 11.34
C PHE A 21 2.03 3.17 10.39
N LYS A 22 1.88 2.68 9.16
CA LYS A 22 3.00 2.59 8.20
C LYS A 22 3.55 3.96 7.80
N PHE A 23 2.68 4.92 7.52
CA PHE A 23 3.07 6.19 6.90
C PHE A 23 3.25 7.35 7.90
N GLU A 24 2.66 7.25 9.09
CA GLU A 24 2.70 8.28 10.14
C GLU A 24 3.24 7.76 11.47
N GLY A 25 3.55 6.46 11.56
CA GLY A 25 4.20 5.89 12.73
C GLY A 25 5.64 6.38 12.93
N ASP A 26 6.15 6.09 14.12
CA ASP A 26 7.53 6.37 14.50
C ASP A 26 8.52 5.32 13.94
N GLU A 27 9.74 5.26 14.49
CA GLU A 27 10.77 4.32 14.09
C GLU A 27 10.33 2.84 14.13
N SER A 28 9.34 2.50 14.97
CA SER A 28 8.80 1.13 15.02
C SER A 28 8.11 0.73 13.71
N ALA A 29 7.54 1.70 12.97
CA ALA A 29 6.88 1.46 11.69
C ALA A 29 7.89 1.19 10.56
N ASP A 30 9.12 1.70 10.66
CA ASP A 30 10.13 1.53 9.60
C ASP A 30 10.50 0.06 9.36
N THR A 31 10.43 -0.78 10.40
CA THR A 31 10.61 -2.24 10.26
C THR A 31 9.56 -2.88 9.33
N PHE A 32 8.35 -2.33 9.31
CA PHE A 32 7.25 -2.82 8.47
C PHE A 32 7.17 -2.11 7.12
N ALA A 33 7.67 -0.88 7.05
CA ALA A 33 7.65 -0.04 5.86
C ALA A 33 8.27 -0.72 4.63
N GLY A 34 9.46 -1.32 4.82
CA GLY A 34 10.21 -2.02 3.78
C GLY A 34 9.93 -3.53 3.69
N SER A 35 8.96 -4.05 4.44
CA SER A 35 8.69 -5.49 4.50
C SER A 35 7.76 -5.93 3.34
N PRO A 36 8.22 -6.83 2.44
CA PRO A 36 7.37 -7.35 1.36
C PRO A 36 6.16 -8.13 1.88
N PHE A 37 6.29 -8.80 3.03
CA PHE A 37 5.19 -9.52 3.67
C PHE A 37 4.10 -8.56 4.16
N SER A 38 4.50 -7.48 4.84
CA SER A 38 3.57 -6.42 5.27
C SER A 38 2.87 -5.77 4.08
N ALA A 39 3.63 -5.43 3.03
CA ALA A 39 3.09 -4.88 1.79
C ALA A 39 2.07 -5.83 1.14
N GLY A 40 2.37 -7.13 1.08
CA GLY A 40 1.46 -8.16 0.60
C GLY A 40 0.17 -8.22 1.41
N SER A 41 0.27 -8.24 2.74
CA SER A 41 -0.91 -8.24 3.63
C SER A 41 -1.79 -7.01 3.44
N LEU A 42 -1.21 -5.82 3.31
CA LEU A 42 -1.95 -4.58 3.05
C LEU A 42 -2.66 -4.60 1.69
N LYS A 43 -1.98 -5.07 0.63
CA LYS A 43 -2.57 -5.25 -0.71
C LYS A 43 -3.73 -6.25 -0.67
N SER A 44 -3.55 -7.40 0.00
CA SER A 44 -4.61 -8.40 0.16
C SER A 44 -5.80 -7.87 0.93
N LEU A 45 -5.57 -7.09 2.01
CA LEU A 45 -6.65 -6.51 2.80
C LEU A 45 -7.48 -5.52 1.98
N LEU A 46 -6.83 -4.64 1.20
CA LEU A 46 -7.50 -3.75 0.25
C LEU A 46 -8.30 -4.55 -0.80
N ALA A 47 -7.71 -5.59 -1.38
CA ALA A 47 -8.39 -6.44 -2.36
C ALA A 47 -9.63 -7.13 -1.76
N SER A 48 -9.56 -7.61 -0.51
CA SER A 48 -10.70 -8.19 0.20
C SER A 48 -11.82 -7.18 0.43
N ILE A 49 -11.52 -5.96 0.88
CA ILE A 49 -12.52 -4.89 1.06
C ILE A 49 -13.24 -4.59 -0.27
N VAL A 50 -12.47 -4.44 -1.34
CA VAL A 50 -13.00 -4.18 -2.70
C VAL A 50 -13.89 -5.33 -3.18
N ALA A 51 -13.46 -6.58 -2.96
CA ALA A 51 -14.22 -7.76 -3.33
C ALA A 51 -15.54 -7.85 -2.56
N THR A 52 -15.50 -7.70 -1.22
CA THR A 52 -16.70 -7.73 -0.37
C THR A 52 -17.73 -6.67 -0.80
N HIS A 53 -17.32 -5.43 -1.04
CA HIS A 53 -18.25 -4.41 -1.52
C HIS A 53 -18.82 -4.73 -2.91
N THR A 54 -18.04 -5.36 -3.78
CA THR A 54 -18.51 -5.76 -5.11
C THR A 54 -19.55 -6.87 -5.00
N GLU A 55 -19.28 -7.89 -4.19
CA GLU A 55 -20.16 -9.04 -3.94
C GLU A 55 -21.49 -8.65 -3.29
N GLU A 56 -21.48 -7.64 -2.41
CA GLU A 56 -22.68 -7.09 -1.77
C GLU A 56 -23.48 -6.13 -2.66
N GLY A 57 -23.13 -6.01 -3.95
CA GLY A 57 -23.82 -5.12 -4.89
C GLY A 57 -23.56 -3.63 -4.65
N ARG A 58 -22.40 -3.28 -4.08
CA ARG A 58 -21.97 -1.90 -3.78
C ARG A 58 -20.76 -1.46 -4.64
N PRO A 59 -20.82 -1.53 -5.99
CA PRO A 59 -19.67 -1.29 -6.86
C PRO A 59 -19.10 0.13 -6.75
N GLY A 60 -19.94 1.14 -6.52
CA GLY A 60 -19.46 2.52 -6.32
C GLY A 60 -18.59 2.66 -5.07
N ARG A 61 -18.87 1.89 -4.01
CA ARG A 61 -18.02 1.89 -2.80
C ARG A 61 -16.73 1.11 -3.03
N ALA A 62 -16.78 0.00 -3.76
CA ALA A 62 -15.58 -0.72 -4.19
C ALA A 62 -14.64 0.19 -4.99
N GLU A 63 -15.18 1.00 -5.92
CA GLU A 63 -14.38 1.94 -6.70
C GLU A 63 -13.82 3.08 -5.85
N ALA A 64 -14.60 3.63 -4.92
CA ALA A 64 -14.11 4.64 -3.99
C ALA A 64 -12.90 4.14 -3.17
N TRP A 65 -12.89 2.87 -2.77
CA TRP A 65 -11.73 2.25 -2.12
C TRP A 65 -10.52 2.13 -3.04
N ARG A 66 -10.70 1.74 -4.31
CA ARG A 66 -9.59 1.72 -5.29
C ARG A 66 -9.00 3.11 -5.47
N GLU A 67 -9.84 4.12 -5.62
CA GLU A 67 -9.41 5.50 -5.86
C GLU A 67 -8.74 6.11 -4.62
N THR A 68 -9.25 5.84 -3.42
CA THR A 68 -8.64 6.29 -2.16
C THR A 68 -7.18 5.85 -2.05
N TYR A 69 -6.88 4.65 -2.55
CA TYR A 69 -5.54 4.05 -2.52
C TYR A 69 -4.81 4.15 -3.86
N ARG A 70 -5.08 5.19 -4.64
CA ARG A 70 -4.19 5.60 -5.74
C ARG A 70 -3.11 6.54 -5.22
N LEU A 71 -1.83 6.24 -5.48
CA LEU A 71 -0.72 7.05 -4.93
C LEU A 71 -0.73 8.48 -5.50
N ALA A 72 -0.98 8.62 -6.80
CA ALA A 72 -1.05 9.92 -7.47
C ALA A 72 -2.06 10.90 -6.83
N GLY A 73 -3.10 10.40 -6.16
CA GLY A 73 -4.07 11.21 -5.43
C GLY A 73 -3.64 11.66 -4.02
N ASN A 74 -2.47 11.23 -3.55
CA ASN A 74 -2.04 11.37 -2.15
C ASN A 74 -0.60 11.93 -2.04
N ILE A 75 -0.44 13.25 -2.14
CA ILE A 75 0.87 13.91 -2.21
C ILE A 75 1.78 13.59 -1.02
N SER A 76 1.28 13.62 0.22
CA SER A 76 2.08 13.32 1.42
C SER A 76 2.57 11.85 1.44
N ARG A 77 1.78 10.93 0.86
CA ARG A 77 2.18 9.52 0.74
C ARG A 77 3.21 9.35 -0.36
N TRP A 78 3.04 10.06 -1.48
CA TRP A 78 4.03 10.09 -2.56
C TRP A 78 5.39 10.58 -2.05
N GLU A 79 5.43 11.71 -1.32
CA GLU A 79 6.66 12.26 -0.75
C GLU A 79 7.33 11.30 0.24
N TRP A 80 6.55 10.63 1.07
CA TRP A 80 7.03 9.61 2.00
C TRP A 80 7.70 8.45 1.25
N VAL A 81 7.11 7.99 0.15
CA VAL A 81 7.66 6.91 -0.70
C VAL A 81 8.94 7.38 -1.36
N ALA A 82 8.93 8.55 -2.01
CA ALA A 82 10.08 9.13 -2.72
C ALA A 82 11.32 9.29 -1.81
N LYS A 83 11.11 9.73 -0.56
CA LYS A 83 12.20 9.85 0.42
C LYS A 83 12.83 8.50 0.75
N ARG A 84 12.02 7.43 0.81
CA ARG A 84 12.46 6.09 1.23
C ARG A 84 12.96 5.21 0.10
N THR A 85 12.57 5.43 -1.15
CA THR A 85 13.09 4.67 -2.29
C THR A 85 14.62 4.80 -2.37
N THR A 86 15.11 6.03 -2.32
CA THR A 86 16.55 6.36 -2.35
C THR A 86 17.32 5.97 -1.08
N SER A 87 16.61 5.64 0.00
CA SER A 87 17.22 5.19 1.27
C SER A 87 17.63 3.71 1.23
N HIS A 88 17.33 2.97 0.16
CA HIS A 88 17.76 1.59 0.01
C HIS A 88 19.31 1.50 -0.04
N PRO A 89 19.98 0.68 0.81
CA PRO A 89 21.45 0.67 0.91
C PRO A 89 22.19 0.39 -0.39
N ARG A 90 21.50 -0.29 -1.31
CA ARG A 90 22.02 -0.72 -2.60
C ARG A 90 21.34 -0.06 -3.80
N TRP A 91 20.61 1.04 -3.59
CA TRP A 91 19.76 1.67 -4.61
C TRP A 91 20.43 1.81 -5.98
N ASN A 92 21.64 2.38 -6.01
CA ASN A 92 22.39 2.61 -7.26
C ASN A 92 22.90 1.33 -7.95
N SER A 93 22.83 0.18 -7.28
CA SER A 93 23.20 -1.12 -7.82
C SER A 93 22.00 -2.00 -8.18
N LEU A 94 20.77 -1.52 -7.92
CA LEU A 94 19.55 -2.23 -8.30
C LEU A 94 19.26 -2.02 -9.77
N THR A 95 18.77 -3.08 -10.41
CA THR A 95 18.11 -3.00 -11.71
C THR A 95 16.79 -2.24 -11.61
N GLU A 96 16.29 -1.73 -12.74
CA GLU A 96 15.01 -1.01 -12.78
C GLU A 96 13.83 -1.85 -12.28
N SER A 97 13.83 -3.18 -12.52
CA SER A 97 12.80 -4.08 -11.99
C SER A 97 12.89 -4.22 -10.47
N GLU A 98 14.09 -4.30 -9.90
CA GLU A 98 14.28 -4.35 -8.44
C GLU A 98 13.90 -3.02 -7.78
N LYS A 99 14.24 -1.88 -8.39
CA LYS A 99 13.78 -0.57 -7.93
C LYS A 99 12.27 -0.45 -7.93
N ARG A 100 11.61 -0.88 -9.01
CA ARG A 100 10.14 -0.93 -9.09
C ARG A 100 9.54 -1.80 -7.99
N ALA A 101 10.08 -3.00 -7.79
CA ALA A 101 9.62 -3.90 -6.73
C ALA A 101 9.78 -3.27 -5.33
N TRP A 102 10.90 -2.60 -5.06
CA TRP A 102 11.11 -1.87 -3.79
C TRP A 102 10.11 -0.73 -3.62
N THR A 103 9.92 0.09 -4.65
CA THR A 103 8.95 1.19 -4.65
C THR A 103 7.53 0.68 -4.42
N GLU A 104 7.15 -0.46 -4.99
CA GLU A 104 5.85 -1.09 -4.72
C GLU A 104 5.68 -1.55 -3.27
N VAL A 105 6.74 -2.07 -2.64
CA VAL A 105 6.72 -2.47 -1.23
C VAL A 105 6.50 -1.25 -0.35
N LEU A 106 7.22 -0.17 -0.61
CA LEU A 106 7.07 1.08 0.12
C LEU A 106 5.68 1.70 -0.08
N ALA A 107 5.19 1.74 -1.31
CA ALA A 107 3.91 2.36 -1.64
C ALA A 107 2.70 1.57 -1.13
N ALA A 108 2.81 0.25 -0.91
CA ALA A 108 1.68 -0.58 -0.49
C ALA A 108 0.93 0.01 0.73
N PRO A 109 -0.41 0.04 0.72
CA PRO A 109 -1.32 -0.55 -0.27
C PRO A 109 -1.62 0.33 -1.50
N TYR A 110 -0.99 1.50 -1.62
CA TYR A 110 -1.27 2.40 -2.72
C TYR A 110 -0.83 1.82 -4.06
N ARG A 111 -1.71 1.92 -5.06
CA ARG A 111 -1.42 1.58 -6.45
C ARG A 111 -0.58 2.69 -7.07
N LEU A 112 0.52 2.28 -7.69
CA LEU A 112 1.37 3.11 -8.55
C LEU A 112 0.86 2.99 -9.99
N GLU A 113 0.87 4.11 -10.71
CA GLU A 113 0.66 4.14 -12.16
C GLU A 113 2.01 4.23 -12.88
N ASP A 114 2.06 3.99 -14.19
CA ASP A 114 3.33 3.95 -14.94
C ASP A 114 4.15 5.24 -14.76
N GLY A 115 3.47 6.40 -14.77
CA GLY A 115 4.10 7.70 -14.52
C GLY A 115 4.59 7.89 -13.08
N ASP A 116 4.07 7.15 -12.09
CA ASP A 116 4.62 7.19 -10.73
C ASP A 116 5.97 6.49 -10.67
N HIS A 117 6.11 5.34 -11.35
CA HIS A 117 7.36 4.60 -11.38
C HIS A 117 8.49 5.39 -12.03
N GLU A 118 8.20 6.09 -13.15
CA GLU A 118 9.17 6.95 -13.83
C GLU A 118 9.67 8.10 -12.94
N ARG A 119 8.84 8.56 -12.00
CA ARG A 119 9.18 9.65 -11.08
C ARG A 119 9.87 9.19 -9.80
N LEU A 120 9.80 7.90 -9.47
CA LEU A 120 10.28 7.33 -8.20
C LEU A 120 11.51 6.42 -8.34
N CYS A 121 11.80 5.91 -9.54
CA CYS A 121 12.88 4.94 -9.81
C CYS A 121 14.08 5.56 -10.57
#